data_AF-A0A4R0JYH3-F1
#
_entry.id   AF-A0A4R0JYH3-F1
#
_cell.length_a   1.000
_cell.length_b   1.000
_cell.length_c   1.000
_cell.angle_alpha   90.00
_cell.angle_beta   90.00
_cell.angle_gamma   90.00
#
_symmetry.space_group_name_H-M   'P 1'
#
loop_
_entity.id
_entity.type
_entity.pdbx_description
1 polymer ?
#
loop_
_entity_poly.entity_id
_entity_poly.type
_entity_poly.pdbx_seq_one_letter_code
_entity_poly.pdbx_strand_id
1 'polypeptide(L)' 'MAKKTTAAPVDVGFVGLCISLGPRAGIFQFARRDDTAINFYLGGRLGVRVKDSRRRQLLQAQRGSVAVHRRVEG' A
#
# COMPACT_ATOMS: atom_id res chain seq x y z
N MET A 1 -10.69 25.44 -25.99
CA MET A 1 -11.09 25.81 -24.62
C MET A 1 -11.00 24.54 -23.76
N ALA A 2 -9.99 24.41 -22.90
CA ALA A 2 -9.78 23.18 -22.13
C ALA A 2 -10.79 23.10 -20.98
N LYS A 3 -11.58 22.02 -20.94
CA LYS A 3 -12.54 21.74 -19.86
C LYS A 3 -11.77 21.51 -18.56
N LYS A 4 -11.79 22.47 -17.64
CA LYS A 4 -11.32 22.28 -16.27
C LYS A 4 -12.34 21.40 -15.57
N THR A 5 -12.10 20.08 -15.56
CA THR A 5 -12.88 19.15 -14.75
C THR A 5 -12.67 19.54 -13.28
N THR A 6 -13.70 20.09 -12.64
CA THR A 6 -13.71 20.29 -11.19
C THR A 6 -13.65 18.92 -10.55
N ALA A 7 -12.49 18.56 -9.98
CA ALA A 7 -12.33 17.27 -9.33
C ALA A 7 -13.33 17.15 -8.17
N ALA A 8 -14.14 16.10 -8.18
CA ALA A 8 -14.97 15.77 -7.03
C ALA A 8 -14.06 15.31 -5.87
N PRO A 9 -14.39 15.63 -4.61
CA PRO A 9 -13.62 15.15 -3.47
C PRO A 9 -13.61 13.62 -3.43
N VAL A 10 -12.41 13.05 -3.31
CA VAL A 10 -12.18 11.61 -3.18
C VAL A 10 -12.27 11.24 -1.70
N ASP A 11 -13.20 10.35 -1.35
CA ASP A 11 -13.31 9.77 -0.01
C ASP A 11 -12.34 8.60 0.11
N VAL A 12 -11.13 8.87 0.61
CA VAL A 12 -10.13 7.84 0.94
C VAL A 12 -10.16 7.56 2.43
N GLY A 13 -10.28 6.29 2.79
CA GLY A 13 -10.15 5.84 4.17
C GLY A 13 -8.81 5.15 4.41
N PHE A 14 -8.07 5.61 5.41
CA PHE A 14 -6.89 4.91 5.90
C PHE A 14 -7.29 3.81 6.87
N VAL A 15 -6.56 2.69 6.81
CA VAL A 15 -6.69 1.54 7.72
C VAL A 15 -5.43 1.30 8.54
N GLY A 16 -4.33 1.95 8.17
CA GLY A 16 -3.05 1.86 8.86
C GLY A 16 -1.85 1.97 7.95
N LEU A 17 -0.69 2.09 8.58
CA LEU A 17 0.61 2.30 7.98
C LEU A 17 1.49 1.06 8.22
N CYS A 18 2.19 0.62 7.19
CA CYS A 18 3.11 -0.51 7.30
C CYS A 18 4.56 0.00 7.22
N ILE A 19 5.26 -0.01 8.36
CA ILE A 19 6.59 0.56 8.51
C ILE A 19 7.64 -0.55 8.52
N SER A 20 8.65 -0.39 7.67
CA SER A 20 9.74 -1.35 7.53
C SER A 20 10.94 -0.99 8.39
N LEU A 21 11.30 -1.85 9.36
CA LEU A 21 12.48 -1.68 10.22
C LEU A 21 13.60 -2.68 9.91
N GLY A 22 13.62 -3.24 8.68
CA GLY A 22 14.58 -4.28 8.25
C GLY A 22 13.96 -5.64 7.92
N PRO A 23 14.76 -6.68 7.63
CA PRO A 23 14.29 -7.99 7.17
C PRO A 23 13.60 -8.82 8.27
N ARG A 24 13.86 -8.51 9.54
CA ARG A 24 13.34 -9.23 10.71
C ARG A 24 12.44 -8.38 11.60
N ALA A 25 12.14 -7.15 11.20
CA ALA A 25 11.27 -6.25 11.94
C ALA A 25 10.34 -5.46 11.01
N GLY A 26 9.07 -5.38 11.41
CA GLY A 26 8.03 -4.62 10.74
C GLY A 26 6.97 -4.24 11.77
N ILE A 27 6.36 -3.07 11.56
CA ILE A 27 5.23 -2.60 12.35
C ILE A 27 4.07 -2.33 11.40
N PHE A 28 2.89 -2.82 11.75
CA PHE A 28 1.64 -2.33 11.17
C PHE A 28 0.94 -1.47 12.22
N GLN A 29 0.86 -0.17 11.96
CA GLN A 29 0.25 0.82 12.86
C GLN A 29 -1.16 1.10 12.38
N PHE A 30 -2.16 0.84 13.21
CA PHE A 30 -3.55 1.06 12.83
C PHE A 30 -3.86 2.56 12.84
N ALA A 31 -4.67 2.99 11.88
CA ALA A 31 -5.09 4.39 11.76
C ALA A 31 -6.62 4.45 11.62
N ARG A 32 -7.21 5.52 12.12
CA ARG A 32 -8.60 5.86 11.80
C ARG A 32 -8.70 6.33 10.36
N ARG A 33 -9.93 6.48 9.87
CA ARG A 33 -10.23 6.86 8.47
C ARG A 33 -9.58 8.20 8.08
N ASP A 34 -9.37 9.07 9.07
CA ASP A 34 -8.68 10.37 9.03
C ASP A 34 -7.15 10.27 9.25
N ASP A 35 -6.56 9.08 9.17
CA ASP A 35 -5.12 8.80 9.38
C ASP A 35 -4.59 9.04 10.81
N THR A 36 -5.47 9.40 11.75
CA THR A 36 -5.10 9.50 13.17
C THR A 36 -4.64 8.13 13.68
N ALA A 37 -3.39 8.06 14.15
CA ALA A 37 -2.81 6.84 14.68
C ALA A 37 -3.59 6.35 15.90
N ILE A 38 -3.97 5.07 15.88
CA ILE A 38 -4.56 4.38 17.03
C ILE A 38 -3.40 3.89 17.90
N ASN A 39 -3.54 3.95 19.23
CA ASN A 39 -2.53 3.45 20.17
C ASN A 39 -2.48 1.90 20.23
N PHE A 40 -2.51 1.27 19.06
CA PHE A 40 -2.43 -0.15 18.85
C PHE A 40 -1.59 -0.40 17.58
N TYR A 41 -0.59 -1.26 17.70
CA TYR A 41 0.27 -1.60 16.58
C TYR A 41 0.65 -3.08 16.64
N LEU A 42 0.80 -3.70 15.46
CA LEU A 42 1.24 -5.07 15.33
C LEU A 42 2.74 -5.09 14.99
N GLY A 43 3.56 -5.40 15.98
CA GLY A 43 5.03 -5.46 15.87
C GLY A 43 5.60 -6.87 15.72
N GLY A 44 6.93 -6.96 15.78
CA GLY A 44 7.66 -8.23 15.85
C GLY A 44 7.44 -9.14 14.65
N ARG A 45 7.40 -10.46 14.88
CA ARG A 45 7.32 -11.47 13.81
C ARG A 45 5.99 -11.42 13.03
N LEU A 46 4.90 -10.99 13.69
CA LEU A 46 3.61 -10.78 13.04
C LEU A 46 3.64 -9.55 12.13
N GLY A 47 4.19 -8.42 12.59
CA GLY A 47 4.40 -7.24 11.74
C GLY A 47 5.32 -7.51 10.54
N VAL A 48 6.33 -8.37 10.69
CA VAL A 48 7.17 -8.84 9.57
C VAL A 48 6.36 -9.64 8.55
N ARG A 49 5.50 -10.56 9.00
CA ARG A 49 4.68 -11.38 8.10
C ARG A 49 3.69 -10.54 7.31
N VAL A 50 3.04 -9.58 7.99
CA VAL A 50 2.10 -8.64 7.38
C VAL A 50 2.80 -7.72 6.38
N LYS A 51 3.99 -7.19 6.68
CA LYS A 51 4.68 -6.32 5.71
C LYS A 51 5.24 -7.09 4.52
N ASP A 52 5.71 -8.32 4.73
CA ASP A 52 6.39 -9.09 3.69
C ASP A 52 5.40 -9.67 2.66
N SER A 53 4.16 -9.95 3.05
CA SER A 53 3.10 -10.29 2.08
C SER A 53 2.81 -9.14 1.11
N ARG A 54 2.77 -7.88 1.58
CA ARG A 54 2.56 -6.69 0.73
C ARG A 54 3.65 -6.51 -0.31
N ARG A 55 4.93 -6.64 0.09
CA ARG A 55 6.07 -6.55 -0.84
C ARG A 55 5.96 -7.57 -1.99
N ARG A 56 5.61 -8.82 -1.68
CA ARG A 56 5.42 -9.86 -2.71
C ARG A 56 4.24 -9.57 -3.62
N GLN A 57 3.13 -9.11 -3.06
CA GLN A 57 1.91 -8.80 -3.81
C GLN A 57 2.15 -7.68 -4.84
N LEU A 58 2.88 -6.63 -4.46
CA LEU A 58 3.25 -5.55 -5.39
C LEU A 58 4.14 -6.05 -6.54
N LEU A 59 5.14 -6.88 -6.23
CA LEU A 59 6.02 -7.46 -7.25
C LEU A 59 5.26 -8.36 -8.24
N GLN A 60 4.26 -9.11 -7.76
CA GLN A 60 3.41 -9.95 -8.63
C GLN A 60 2.52 -9.10 -9.54
N ALA A 61 1.92 -8.03 -9.00
CA ALA A 61 1.10 -7.11 -9.78
C ALA A 61 1.93 -6.43 -10.89
N GLN A 62 3.13 -5.96 -10.57
CA GLN A 62 4.02 -5.32 -11.55
C GLN A 62 4.51 -6.29 -12.63
N ARG A 63 4.82 -7.54 -12.28
CA ARG A 63 5.20 -8.57 -13.27
C ARG A 63 4.08 -8.86 -14.27
N GLY A 64 2.82 -8.82 -13.84
CA GLY A 64 1.66 -8.94 -14.72
C GLY A 64 1.52 -7.74 -15.67
N SER A 65 1.69 -6.52 -15.16
CA SER A 65 1.60 -5.30 -15.97
C SER A 65 2.74 -5.17 -16.99
N VAL A 66 3.98 -5.55 -16.64
CA VAL A 66 5.11 -5.55 -17.58
C VAL A 66 4.91 -6.59 -18.70
N ALA A 67 4.33 -7.76 -18.38
CA ALA A 67 4.01 -8.77 -19.39
C ALA A 67 2.93 -8.30 -20.38
N VAL A 68 1.94 -7.53 -19.92
CA VAL A 68 0.92 -6.89 -20.78
C VAL A 68 1.56 -5.82 -21.66
N HIS A 69 2.40 -4.95 -21.11
CA HIS A 69 3.05 -3.89 -21.88
C HIS A 69 3.95 -4.45 -23.00
N ARG A 70 4.64 -5.57 -22.74
CA ARG A 70 5.51 -6.23 -23.74
C ARG A 70 4.72 -6.93 -24.87
N ARG A 71 3.43 -7.18 -24.69
CA ARG A 71 2.52 -7.74 -25.71
C ARG A 71 1.90 -6.66 -26.61
N VAL A 72 1.86 -5.41 -26.16
CA VAL A 72 1.34 -4.28 -26.96
C VAL A 72 2.37 -3.78 -27.96
N GLU A 73 3.66 -4.02 -27.71
CA GLU A 73 4.77 -3.54 -28.55
C GLU A 73 5.34 -4.59 -29.51
N GLY A 74 4.68 -5.75 -29.66
CA GLY A 74 5.07 -6.80 -30.61
C GLY A 74 3.88 -7.26 -31.43
#